data_AF-A0A0D2SB32-F1
#
_entry.id   AF-A0A0D2SB32-F1
#
_cell.length_a   1.000
_cell.length_b   1.000
_cell.length_c   1.000
_cell.angle_alpha   90.00
_cell.angle_beta   90.00
_cell.angle_gamma   90.00
#
_symmetry.space_group_name_H-M   'P 1'
#
loop_
_entity.id
_entity.type
_entity.pdbx_description
1 polymer ?
#
loop_
_entity_poly.entity_id
_entity_poly.type
_entity_poly.pdbx_seq_one_letter_code
_entity_poly.pdbx_strand_id
1 'polypeptide(L)' 'MNSLGTFIVNRIYRIVINKILQSPGIYYRSELEHNRISVYTGTIISDWGGRLELEVDKKSKDMGSCK' A
#
# COMPACT_ATOMS: atom_id res chain seq x y z
N MET A 1 23.12 9.68 18.36
CA MET A 1 21.83 10.19 18.88
C MET A 1 22.08 10.70 20.29
N ASN A 2 21.65 11.92 20.63
CA ASN A 2 21.78 12.40 22.01
C ASN A 2 20.71 11.77 22.93
N SER A 3 20.80 12.01 24.23
CA SER A 3 19.83 11.53 25.23
C SER A 3 18.38 11.97 24.94
N LEU A 4 18.20 13.02 24.14
CA LEU A 4 16.91 13.54 23.69
C LEU A 4 16.41 12.93 22.37
N GLY A 5 17.12 11.96 21.79
CA GLY A 5 16.69 11.32 20.53
C GLY A 5 16.97 12.11 19.25
N THR A 6 17.82 13.13 19.31
CA THR A 6 18.17 14.00 18.17
C THR A 6 19.54 13.64 17.56
N PHE A 7 19.71 13.98 16.29
CA PHE A 7 20.93 13.79 15.50
C PHE A 7 21.46 15.16 15.07
N ILE A 8 22.79 15.33 15.07
CA ILE A 8 23.44 16.54 14.55
C ILE A 8 23.89 16.24 13.12
N VAL A 9 23.36 16.98 12.15
CA VAL A 9 23.73 16.90 10.72
C VAL A 9 24.07 18.30 10.24
N ASN A 10 25.29 18.52 9.75
CA ASN A 10 25.80 19.84 9.33
C ASN A 10 25.56 20.94 10.39
N ARG A 11 25.85 20.65 11.66
CA ARG A 11 25.63 21.56 12.82
C ARG A 11 24.15 21.86 13.13
N ILE A 12 23.20 21.22 12.47
CA ILE A 12 21.76 21.40 12.72
C ILE A 12 21.19 20.15 13.40
N TYR A 13 20.34 20.36 14.41
CA TYR A 13 19.60 19.28 15.07
C TYR A 13 18.47 18.76 14.17
N ARG A 14 18.40 17.44 14.03
CA ARG A 14 17.40 16.71 13.25
C ARG A 14 16.79 15.61 14.12
N ILE A 15 15.52 15.31 13.88
CA ILE A 15 14.79 14.23 14.55
C ILE A 15 14.32 13.27 13.46
N VAL A 16 14.53 11.97 13.68
CA VAL A 16 14.02 10.92 12.80
C VAL A 16 12.61 10.56 13.26
N ILE A 17 11.64 10.65 12.35
CA ILE A 17 10.24 10.31 12.61
C ILE A 17 9.94 8.97 11.94
N ASN A 18 9.34 8.05 12.69
CA ASN A 18 8.90 6.79 12.11
C ASN A 18 7.72 7.00 11.16
N LYS A 19 7.73 6.29 10.02
CA LYS A 19 6.61 6.30 9.07
C LYS A 19 5.71 5.11 9.35
N ILE A 20 4.41 5.35 9.35
CA ILE A 20 3.40 4.29 9.39
C ILE A 20 3.10 3.93 7.94
N LEU A 21 3.48 2.73 7.54
CA LEU A 21 3.27 2.19 6.19
C LEU A 21 2.58 0.83 6.30
N GLN A 22 1.81 0.47 5.28
CA GLN A 22 1.21 -0.85 5.16
C GLN A 22 2.30 -1.91 5.01
N SER A 23 2.18 -3.01 5.75
CA SER A 23 3.12 -4.13 5.65
C SER A 23 3.05 -4.80 4.28
N PRO A 24 4.15 -5.42 3.82
CA PRO A 24 4.10 -6.32 2.67
C PRO A 24 3.11 -7.46 2.92
N GLY A 25 2.33 -7.82 1.90
CA GLY A 25 1.29 -8.83 2.03
C GLY A 25 0.21 -8.75 0.97
N ILE A 26 -0.78 -9.64 1.10
CA ILE A 26 -1.96 -9.71 0.24
C ILE A 26 -3.16 -9.16 1.01
N TYR A 27 -3.83 -8.19 0.41
CA TYR A 27 -4.99 -7.52 0.99
C TYR A 27 -6.19 -7.71 0.08
N TYR A 28 -7.35 -8.00 0.67
CA TYR A 28 -8.62 -8.10 -0.06
C TYR A 28 -9.54 -6.98 0.37
N ARG A 29 -10.23 -6.38 -0.59
CA ARG A 29 -11.21 -5.33 -0.40
C ARG A 29 -12.43 -5.65 -1.25
N SER A 30 -13.61 -5.42 -0.68
CA SER A 30 -14.87 -5.51 -1.42
C SER A 30 -15.59 -4.18 -1.31
N GLU A 31 -15.96 -3.62 -2.45
CA GLU A 31 -16.71 -2.38 -2.53
C GLU A 31 -18.07 -2.66 -3.19
N LEU A 32 -19.11 -2.07 -2.61
CA LEU A 32 -20.47 -2.16 -3.15
C LEU A 32 -20.71 -0.91 -3.99
N GLU A 33 -20.76 -1.09 -5.31
CA GLU A 33 -21.08 -0.01 -6.24
C GLU A 33 -22.54 0.39 -6.15
N HIS A 34 -22.84 1.63 -6.51
CA HIS A 34 -24.19 2.19 -6.49
C HIS A 34 -25.18 1.39 -7.36
N ASN A 35 -24.67 0.64 -8.35
CA ASN A 35 -25.42 -0.25 -9.22
C ASN A 35 -25.63 -1.67 -8.64
N ARG A 36 -25.42 -1.88 -7.33
CA ARG A 36 -25.49 -3.19 -6.63
C ARG A 36 -24.52 -4.25 -7.16
N ILE A 37 -23.48 -3.83 -7.86
CA ILE A 37 -22.40 -4.72 -8.30
C ILE A 37 -21.36 -4.75 -7.18
N SER A 38 -20.98 -5.97 -6.76
CA SER A 38 -19.89 -6.18 -5.81
C SER A 38 -18.59 -6.28 -6.59
N VAL A 39 -17.68 -5.33 -6.39
CA VAL A 39 -16.32 -5.40 -6.93
C VAL A 39 -15.40 -5.97 -5.85
N TYR A 40 -14.53 -6.91 -6.24
CA TYR A 40 -13.52 -7.46 -5.35
C TYR A 40 -12.14 -7.05 -5.85
N THR A 41 -11.34 -6.47 -4.98
CA THR A 41 -9.99 -6.00 -5.26
C THR A 41 -9.00 -6.76 -4.39
N GLY A 42 -8.01 -7.40 -5.03
CA GLY A 42 -6.83 -7.98 -4.38
C GLY A 42 -5.62 -7.08 -4.60
N THR A 43 -4.96 -6.66 -3.54
CA THR A 43 -3.72 -5.87 -3.61
C THR A 43 -2.57 -6.67 -3.05
N ILE A 44 -1.51 -6.84 -3.84
CA ILE A 44 -0.25 -7.46 -3.42
C ILE A 44 0.78 -6.35 -3.26
N ILE A 45 1.32 -6.20 -2.06
CA ILE A 45 2.41 -5.27 -1.75
C ILE A 45 3.66 -6.10 -1.49
N SER A 46 4.64 -5.96 -2.38
CA SER A 46 5.95 -6.59 -2.23
C SER A 46 6.84 -5.73 -1.34
N ASP A 47 7.74 -6.40 -0.62
CA ASP A 47 8.78 -5.83 0.23
C ASP A 47 9.77 -4.93 -0.52
N TRP A 48 9.95 -5.15 -1.83
CA TRP A 48 10.84 -4.36 -2.71
C TRP A 48 10.12 -3.24 -3.48
N GLY A 49 8.88 -2.89 -3.12
CA GLY A 49 8.17 -1.75 -3.71
C GLY A 49 7.28 -2.08 -4.91
N GLY A 50 7.12 -3.36 -5.26
CA GLY A 50 6.10 -3.79 -6.20
C GLY A 50 4.70 -3.64 -5.61
N ARG A 51 3.76 -3.09 -6.38
CA ARG A 51 2.33 -3.07 -6.05
C ARG A 51 1.56 -3.63 -7.23
N LEU A 52 0.83 -4.72 -7.00
CA LEU A 52 -0.06 -5.31 -8.00
C LEU A 52 -1.50 -5.22 -7.49
N GLU A 53 -2.37 -4.63 -8.30
CA GLU A 53 -3.81 -4.54 -8.03
C GLU A 53 -4.55 -5.43 -9.02
N LEU A 54 -5.38 -6.31 -8.48
CA LEU A 54 -6.22 -7.23 -9.22
C LEU A 54 -7.66 -6.89 -8.93
N GLU A 55 -8.43 -6.53 -9.95
CA GLU A 55 -9.86 -6.27 -9.82
C GLU A 55 -10.65 -7.40 -10.48
N VAL A 56 -11.64 -7.93 -9.77
CA VAL A 56 -12.57 -8.93 -10.28
C VAL A 56 -13.89 -8.23 -10.57
N ASP A 57 -14.10 -7.84 -11.82
CA ASP A 57 -15.41 -7.43 -12.33
C ASP A 57 -16.24 -8.66 -12.71
N LYS A 58 -17.56 -8.60 -12.47
CA LYS A 58 -18.51 -9.65 -12.89
C LYS A 58 -18.69 -9.71 -14.41
N LYS A 59 -18.16 -8.76 -15.17
CA LYS A 59 -18.00 -8.93 -16.62
C LYS A 59 -16.92 -9.97 -16.88
N SER A 60 -17.39 -11.19 -17.12
CA SER A 60 -16.65 -12.27 -17.76
C SER A 60 -15.85 -11.77 -18.97
N LYS A 61 -14.56 -11.47 -18.80
CA LYS A 61 -13.42 -11.88 -19.64
C LYS A 61 -12.15 -11.13 -19.26
N ASP A 62 -11.08 -11.90 -19.29
CA ASP A 62 -9.68 -11.50 -19.32
C ASP A 62 -9.07 -11.07 -17.98
N MET A 63 -8.71 -12.13 -17.27
CA MET A 63 -7.80 -12.17 -16.14
C MET A 63 -6.42 -11.62 -16.57
N GLY A 64 -6.02 -10.50 -15.98
CA GLY A 64 -4.64 -10.00 -16.00
C GLY A 64 -4.38 -8.89 -17.02
N SER A 65 -4.51 -7.64 -16.57
CA SER A 65 -3.76 -6.53 -17.17
C SER A 65 -2.82 -5.97 -16.11
N CYS A 66 -1.55 -6.36 -16.19
CA CYS A 66 -0.47 -5.68 -15.48
C CYS A 66 -0.32 -4.29 -16.10
N LYS A 67 -0.64 -3.25 -15.34
CA LYS A 67 -0.21 -1.88 -15.60
C LYS A 67 1.06 -1.56 -14.83
#